data_AF-A0A382P194-F1
#
_entry.id   AF-A0A382P194-F1
#
_cell.length_a   1.000
_cell.length_b   1.000
_cell.length_c   1.000
_cell.angle_alpha   90.00
_cell.angle_beta   90.00
_cell.angle_gamma   90.00
#
_symmetry.space_group_name_H-M   'P 1'
#
loop_
_entity.id
_entity.type
_entity.pdbx_description
1 polymer ?
#
loop_
_entity_poly.entity_id
_entity_poly.type
_entity_poly.pdbx_seq_one_letter_code
_entity_poly.pdbx_strand_id
1 'polypeptide(L)'
;MKSLFVKNILFYSRWSLVTLLYVLSSCTERIPTEVVPINIPLVGSITDRNEEISGMDWYGDNLILLPENLNGYLFSIHKSELDSRIHGRDTSTILPKKIKFLTPNYDNILP
;
A
#
# COMPACT_ATOMS: atom_id res chain seq x y z
N MET A 1 -59.68 10.08 -18.50
CA MET A 1 -58.33 9.86 -19.06
C MET A 1 -57.19 10.53 -18.27
N LYS A 2 -57.35 11.77 -17.75
CA LYS A 2 -56.30 12.47 -16.99
C LYS A 2 -55.88 11.79 -15.66
N SER A 3 -56.78 11.08 -14.98
CA SER A 3 -56.53 10.48 -13.67
C SER A 3 -55.54 9.29 -13.70
N LEU A 4 -55.58 8.45 -14.74
CA LEU A 4 -54.67 7.30 -14.88
C LEU A 4 -53.23 7.74 -15.23
N PHE A 5 -53.08 8.80 -16.03
CA PHE A 5 -51.79 9.36 -16.42
C PHE A 5 -51.04 9.95 -15.21
N VAL A 6 -51.74 10.69 -14.34
CA VAL A 6 -51.17 11.27 -13.11
C VAL A 6 -50.76 10.18 -12.12
N LYS A 7 -51.54 9.09 -11.99
CA LYS A 7 -51.19 7.96 -11.13
C LYS A 7 -49.93 7.24 -11.59
N ASN A 8 -49.77 7.03 -12.91
CA ASN A 8 -48.56 6.42 -13.46
C ASN A 8 -47.34 7.32 -13.25
N ILE A 9 -47.45 8.64 -13.45
CA ILE A 9 -46.35 9.58 -13.18
C ILE A 9 -45.95 9.56 -11.70
N LEU A 10 -46.92 9.57 -10.78
CA LEU A 10 -46.65 9.44 -9.34
C LEU A 10 -46.01 8.09 -9.00
N PHE A 11 -46.39 7.01 -9.68
CA PHE A 11 -45.77 5.69 -9.51
C PHE A 11 -44.30 5.72 -9.96
N TYR A 12 -44.02 6.13 -11.20
CA TYR A 12 -42.64 6.17 -11.71
C TYR A 12 -41.75 7.18 -10.98
N SER A 13 -42.28 8.33 -10.57
CA SER A 13 -41.57 9.33 -9.77
C SER A 13 -41.15 8.78 -8.40
N ARG A 14 -42.02 7.99 -7.75
CA ARG A 14 -41.70 7.33 -6.47
C ARG A 14 -40.59 6.29 -6.64
N TRP A 15 -40.65 5.47 -7.69
CA TRP A 15 -39.62 4.48 -7.96
C TRP A 15 -38.28 5.13 -8.34
N SER A 16 -38.30 6.19 -9.16
CA SER A 16 -37.10 6.94 -9.50
C SER A 16 -36.44 7.59 -8.28
N LEU A 17 -37.24 8.10 -7.33
CA LEU A 17 -36.73 8.68 -6.08
C LEU A 17 -36.14 7.60 -5.15
N VAL A 18 -36.77 6.42 -5.08
CA VAL A 18 -36.23 5.27 -4.33
C VAL A 18 -34.90 4.79 -4.92
N THR A 19 -34.80 4.70 -6.25
CA THR A 19 -33.54 4.33 -6.92
C THR A 19 -32.46 5.37 -6.70
N LEU A 20 -32.78 6.67 -6.75
CA LEU A 20 -31.84 7.75 -6.47
C LEU A 20 -31.32 7.70 -5.03
N LEU A 21 -32.20 7.48 -4.05
CA LEU A 21 -31.82 7.32 -2.64
C LEU A 21 -30.91 6.10 -2.42
N TYR A 22 -31.19 4.98 -3.09
CA TYR A 22 -30.37 3.76 -3.00
C TYR A 22 -28.93 3.97 -3.55
N VAL A 23 -28.80 4.72 -4.65
CA VAL A 23 -27.48 5.07 -5.22
C VAL A 23 -26.71 5.98 -4.27
N LEU A 24 -27.36 6.97 -3.64
CA LEU A 24 -26.72 7.87 -2.68
C LEU A 24 -26.25 7.16 -1.40
N SER A 25 -26.94 6.12 -0.94
CA SER A 25 -26.53 5.32 0.22
C SER A 25 -25.37 4.36 -0.04
N SER A 26 -24.97 4.15 -1.30
CA SER A 26 -23.90 3.21 -1.66
C SER A 26 -22.48 3.81 -1.59
N CYS A 27 -22.36 5.12 -1.38
CA CYS A 27 -21.09 5.85 -1.32
C CYS A 27 -20.71 6.29 0.10
N THR A 28 -20.96 5.45 1.12
CA THR A 28 -20.32 5.67 2.42
C THR A 28 -18.90 5.13 2.39
N GLU A 29 -17.91 6.03 2.50
CA GLU A 29 -16.53 5.64 2.76
C GLU A 29 -16.47 4.84 4.07
N ARG A 30 -16.04 3.58 3.97
CA ARG A 30 -15.81 2.77 5.17
C ARG A 30 -14.52 3.26 5.81
N ILE A 31 -14.59 3.66 7.08
CA ILE A 31 -13.39 3.91 7.87
C ILE A 31 -12.60 2.60 7.91
N PRO A 32 -11.34 2.58 7.45
CA PRO A 32 -10.52 1.39 7.51
C PRO A 32 -10.33 0.99 8.97
N THR A 33 -10.58 -0.27 9.28
CA THR A 33 -10.32 -0.82 10.61
C THR A 33 -8.83 -1.04 10.79
N GLU A 34 -8.30 -0.68 11.95
CA GLU A 34 -6.93 -1.05 12.32
C GLU A 34 -6.80 -2.58 12.32
N VAL A 35 -5.70 -3.07 11.76
CA VAL A 35 -5.36 -4.49 11.73
C VAL A 35 -4.11 -4.73 12.56
N VAL A 36 -4.03 -5.89 13.21
CA VAL A 36 -2.84 -6.25 14.00
C VAL A 36 -1.63 -6.34 13.07
N PRO A 37 -0.46 -5.78 13.45
CA PRO A 37 0.75 -5.87 12.64
C PRO A 37 1.16 -7.33 12.41
N ILE A 38 1.61 -7.62 11.20
CA ILE A 38 2.18 -8.92 10.83
C ILE A 38 3.70 -8.78 10.83
N ASN A 39 4.36 -9.61 11.64
CA ASN A 39 5.83 -9.65 11.66
C ASN A 39 6.35 -10.54 10.53
N ILE A 40 7.11 -9.95 9.62
CA ILE A 40 7.79 -10.66 8.53
C ILE A 40 9.27 -10.78 8.90
N PRO A 41 9.78 -11.99 9.20
CA PRO A 41 11.16 -12.13 9.65
C PRO A 41 12.12 -11.98 8.46
N LEU A 42 13.18 -11.19 8.68
CA LEU A 42 14.25 -10.96 7.70
C LEU A 42 15.51 -11.74 8.10
N VAL A 43 16.34 -12.08 7.12
CA VAL A 43 17.65 -12.72 7.32
C VAL A 43 18.73 -12.06 6.48
N GLY A 44 19.99 -12.35 6.81
CA GLY A 44 21.16 -11.82 6.10
C GLY A 44 21.71 -10.56 6.75
N SER A 45 22.52 -9.78 6.03
CA SER A 45 23.22 -8.63 6.62
C SER A 45 22.30 -7.53 7.14
N ILE A 46 21.03 -7.50 6.72
CA ILE A 46 20.05 -6.52 7.22
C ILE A 46 19.74 -6.68 8.71
N THR A 47 20.06 -7.84 9.30
CA THR A 47 19.86 -8.07 10.74
C THR A 47 21.06 -7.66 11.58
N ASP A 48 22.13 -7.16 10.97
CA ASP A 48 23.27 -6.59 11.69
C ASP A 48 22.85 -5.25 12.32
N ARG A 49 23.24 -5.02 13.58
CA ARG A 49 22.97 -3.76 14.29
C ARG A 49 23.60 -2.56 13.59
N ASN A 50 24.71 -2.75 12.88
CA ASN A 50 25.36 -1.68 12.11
C ASN A 50 24.61 -1.34 10.81
N GLU A 51 23.54 -2.08 10.49
CA GLU A 51 22.70 -1.87 9.32
C GLU A 51 21.28 -1.47 9.74
N GLU A 52 21.14 -0.75 10.86
CA GLU A 52 19.86 -0.18 11.31
C GLU A 52 19.20 0.60 10.17
N ILE A 53 17.89 0.41 9.98
CA ILE A 53 17.16 0.98 8.85
C ILE A 53 16.61 2.34 9.25
N SER A 54 17.10 3.39 8.61
CA SER A 54 16.67 4.78 8.85
C SER A 54 15.53 5.22 7.94
N GLY A 55 15.35 4.56 6.79
CA GLY A 55 14.36 4.96 5.79
C GLY A 55 13.77 3.77 5.04
N MET A 56 12.52 3.95 4.59
CA MET A 56 11.78 2.96 3.83
C MET A 56 10.86 3.66 2.83
N ASP A 57 10.93 3.28 1.56
CA ASP A 57 10.05 3.80 0.51
C ASP A 57 9.88 2.80 -0.64
N TRP A 58 8.88 3.00 -1.50
CA TRP A 58 8.63 2.18 -2.68
C TRP A 58 9.35 2.73 -3.92
N TYR A 59 9.97 1.84 -4.69
CA TYR A 59 10.48 2.11 -6.03
C TYR A 59 10.01 1.04 -7.01
N GLY A 60 8.99 1.38 -7.80
CA GLY A 60 8.27 0.39 -8.61
C GLY A 60 7.71 -0.72 -7.74
N ASP A 61 8.00 -1.96 -8.09
CA ASP A 61 7.56 -3.15 -7.33
C ASP A 61 8.53 -3.54 -6.21
N ASN A 62 9.43 -2.66 -5.79
CA ASN A 62 10.40 -2.97 -4.73
C ASN A 62 10.22 -2.03 -3.54
N LEU A 63 10.13 -2.61 -2.35
CA LEU A 63 10.33 -1.89 -1.10
C LEU A 63 11.83 -1.68 -0.91
N ILE A 64 12.25 -0.43 -0.84
CA ILE A 64 13.63 -0.01 -0.64
C ILE A 64 13.81 0.33 0.83
N LEU A 65 14.86 -0.22 1.43
CA LEU A 65 15.23 0.01 2.82
C LEU A 65 16.63 0.63 2.85
N LEU A 66 16.73 1.82 3.43
CA LEU A 66 17.95 2.61 3.55
C LEU A 66 18.59 2.35 4.92
N PRO A 67 19.81 1.79 4.96
CA PRO A 67 20.59 1.75 6.20
C PRO A 67 20.93 3.16 6.69
N GLU A 68 20.92 3.38 8.01
CA GLU A 68 21.33 4.62 8.68
C GLU A 68 22.79 4.94 8.39
N ASN A 69 23.66 3.92 8.46
CA ASN A 69 25.05 4.05 8.07
C ASN A 69 25.13 4.08 6.54
N LEU A 70 25.67 5.16 5.98
CA LEU A 70 25.81 5.39 4.54
C LEU A 70 26.90 4.49 3.92
N ASN A 71 26.66 3.18 3.93
CA ASN A 71 27.61 2.13 3.53
C ASN A 71 27.67 1.92 2.00
N GLY A 72 27.03 2.78 1.21
CA GLY A 72 27.04 2.72 -0.26
C GLY A 72 26.14 1.64 -0.87
N TYR A 73 25.13 1.18 -0.12
CA TYR A 73 24.12 0.24 -0.61
C TYR A 73 22.76 0.44 0.05
N LEU A 74 21.73 -0.16 -0.57
CA LEU A 74 20.38 -0.27 -0.04
C LEU A 74 19.99 -1.74 0.02
N PHE A 75 18.95 -2.05 0.78
CA PHE A 75 18.25 -3.33 0.67
C PHE A 75 16.97 -3.18 -0.13
N SER A 76 16.58 -4.23 -0.83
CA SER A 76 15.40 -4.26 -1.68
C SER A 76 14.63 -5.55 -1.48
N ILE A 77 13.31 -5.43 -1.31
CA ILE A 77 12.39 -6.57 -1.21
C ILE A 77 11.32 -6.40 -2.29
N HIS A 78 11.10 -7.42 -3.13
CA HIS A 78 10.07 -7.35 -4.15
C HIS A 78 8.67 -7.47 -3.53
N LYS A 79 7.72 -6.69 -4.02
CA LYS A 79 6.34 -6.62 -3.51
C LYS A 79 5.66 -7.98 -3.48
N SER A 80 5.91 -8.82 -4.48
CA SER A 80 5.34 -10.18 -4.52
C SER A 80 5.81 -11.06 -3.36
N GLU A 81 7.02 -10.87 -2.83
CA GLU A 81 7.49 -11.61 -1.65
C GLU A 81 6.74 -11.17 -0.39
N LEU A 82 6.60 -9.84 -0.20
CA LEU A 82 5.82 -9.27 0.89
C LEU A 82 4.36 -9.74 0.83
N ASP A 83 3.73 -9.63 -0.35
CA ASP A 83 2.35 -10.09 -0.56
C ASP A 83 2.19 -11.60 -0.31
N SER A 84 3.22 -12.41 -0.54
CA SER A 84 3.17 -13.84 -0.22
C SER A 84 3.13 -14.08 1.29
N ARG A 85 3.95 -13.35 2.08
CA ARG A 85 3.96 -13.43 3.55
C ARG A 85 2.71 -12.85 4.19
N ILE A 86 2.27 -11.68 3.74
CA ILE A 86 1.07 -10.99 4.27
C ILE A 86 -0.17 -11.88 4.15
N HIS A 87 -0.29 -12.62 3.04
CA HIS A 87 -1.40 -13.54 2.81
C HIS A 87 -1.14 -14.97 3.31
N GLY A 88 -0.05 -15.21 4.05
CA GLY A 88 0.29 -16.51 4.61
C GLY A 88 0.57 -17.62 3.59
N ARG A 89 0.78 -17.28 2.32
CA ARG A 89 1.10 -18.24 1.24
C ARG A 89 2.51 -18.80 1.39
N ASP A 90 3.39 -18.02 2.00
CA ASP A 90 4.74 -18.44 2.36
C ASP A 90 5.12 -17.81 3.70
N THR A 91 5.56 -18.63 4.64
CA THR A 91 5.91 -18.23 6.02
C THR A 91 7.43 -18.19 6.25
N SER A 92 8.23 -18.40 5.20
CA SER A 92 9.69 -18.36 5.29
C SER A 92 10.21 -16.94 5.49
N THR A 93 11.46 -16.82 5.92
CA THR A 93 12.14 -15.55 6.06
C THR A 93 12.41 -14.89 4.70
N ILE A 94 12.49 -13.56 4.65
CA ILE A 94 12.93 -12.84 3.45
C ILE A 94 14.44 -12.58 3.58
N LEU A 95 15.18 -12.82 2.50
CA LEU A 95 16.56 -12.33 2.35
C LEU A 95 16.56 -11.12 1.40
N PRO A 96 16.59 -9.89 1.93
CA PRO A 96 16.55 -8.70 1.08
C PRO A 96 17.75 -8.64 0.15
N LYS A 97 17.52 -8.21 -1.09
CA LYS A 97 18.58 -8.03 -2.07
C LYS A 97 19.37 -6.77 -1.75
N LYS A 98 20.68 -6.91 -1.56
CA LYS A 98 21.59 -5.77 -1.45
C LYS A 98 21.84 -5.17 -2.83
N ILE A 99 21.57 -3.88 -2.99
CA ILE A 99 21.77 -3.12 -4.24
C ILE A 99 22.75 -1.98 -3.99
N LYS A 100 23.66 -1.73 -4.94
CA LYS A 100 24.63 -0.63 -4.81
C LYS A 100 23.89 0.70 -4.85
N PHE A 101 24.18 1.58 -3.89
CA PHE A 101 23.65 2.92 -3.84
C PHE A 101 24.64 3.87 -4.48
N LEU A 102 24.31 4.36 -5.68
CA LEU A 102 25.17 5.29 -6.41
C LEU A 102 24.77 6.71 -6.03
N THR A 103 25.65 7.37 -5.28
CA THR A 103 25.52 8.79 -4.97
C THR A 103 26.60 9.59 -5.70
N PRO A 104 26.35 10.86 -6.05
CA PRO A 104 27.41 11.78 -6.44
C PRO A 104 28.48 11.88 -5.36
N ASN A 105 29.72 12.17 -5.76
CA ASN A 105 30.76 12.51 -4.79
C ASN A 105 30.49 13.93 -4.26
N TYR A 106 29.84 14.01 -3.10
CA TYR A 106 29.46 15.27 -2.49
C TYR A 106 30.66 16.10 -2.01
N ASP A 107 31.80 15.49 -1.70
CA ASP A 107 33.03 16.21 -1.31
C ASP A 107 33.51 17.16 -2.42
N ASN A 108 33.20 16.83 -3.68
CA ASN A 108 33.56 17.63 -4.85
C ASN A 108 32.44 18.57 -5.33
N ILE A 109 31.27 18.54 -4.69
CA ILE A 109 30.05 19.22 -5.16
C ILE A 109 29.55 20.26 -4.13
N LEU A 110 29.84 20.07 -2.85
CA LEU A 110 29.45 21.00 -1.80
C LEU A 110 30.49 22.16 -1.69
N PRO A 111 30.05 23.42 -1.62
CA PRO A 111 30.92 24.61 -1.54
C PRO A 111 31.64 24.77 -0.20
#